data_AF-A0A0M7AME5-F1
#
_entry.id   AF-A0A0M7AME5-F1
#
_cell.length_a   1.000
_cell.length_b   1.000
_cell.length_c   1.000
_cell.angle_alpha   90.00
_cell.angle_beta   90.00
_cell.angle_gamma   90.00
#
_symmetry.space_group_name_H-M   'P 1'
#
loop_
_entity.id
_entity.type
_entity.pdbx_description
1 polymer ?
#
loop_
_entity_poly.entity_id
_entity_poly.type
_entity_poly.pdbx_seq_one_letter_code
_entity_poly.pdbx_strand_id
1 'polypeptide(L)'
;MQEFITVSTIPTNAYVAGLITEPANPNPVKWDLTGPLKVYFDDTGFRAWSDAEKTAALNAFAEWQAVANISFEQTTVREEANILQVLTNSDQYAGQTTAPADGVNPPTIEYSVLNGQFDYIQPGGDTYLTMVHEIGHAIGLYHPHSGTTFPGVPLNADQDTGDNELNQQIWTVMSYAVGWTGQPRTTLDYGTGSGTMTFDIAAVQYLYGARAAETGDNTYALPTVNQTGIGWDAIWDTGGTDTISGAGAATSLTINLAAATLDGANAGGHVSWVTGIEGGFTIANGVVIENAIGGSGDDSITGNSANNAINGGGGTDSVIYTGDQSGYLVFTGSQGQTMVVDLTAGRDGKDSLTNVENLTFNGQSVSVSTAAVEPVDADGSAYQVYRFYNTETGSHFFTTSLAERNSVIENLDGLSYEGNAFDSNVTDVNGTAVFRFYNTSNGVHFYTVSADEAASIRQNLSNFQDEGIAYYASADDSNGGTALFRFFNTSNGSHFFTVSETERDNIIATLGHYNYEGVAFYVDLA
;
A
#
# COMPACT_ATOMS: atom_id res chain seq x y z
N MET A 1 13.40 -24.69 30.90
CA MET A 1 12.35 -24.44 29.90
C MET A 1 11.82 -23.05 30.13
N GLN A 2 11.51 -22.35 29.04
CA GLN A 2 10.84 -21.04 29.10
C GLN A 2 9.39 -21.28 29.55
N GLU A 3 8.73 -20.28 30.14
CA GLU A 3 7.35 -20.39 30.63
C GLU A 3 6.44 -19.42 29.88
N PHE A 4 5.13 -19.61 30.05
CA PHE A 4 4.13 -18.68 29.56
C PHE A 4 3.88 -17.56 30.56
N ILE A 5 3.71 -16.34 30.04
CA ILE A 5 3.35 -15.15 30.80
C ILE A 5 2.07 -14.53 30.26
N THR A 6 1.32 -13.90 31.17
CA THR A 6 0.14 -13.13 30.82
C THR A 6 0.55 -11.76 30.28
N VAL A 7 0.01 -11.38 29.13
CA VAL A 7 0.13 -10.05 28.55
C VAL A 7 -0.81 -9.11 29.30
N SER A 8 -0.29 -7.99 29.81
CA SER A 8 -1.06 -7.07 30.65
C SER A 8 -2.08 -6.21 29.90
N THR A 9 -2.02 -6.20 28.56
CA THR A 9 -2.86 -5.39 27.70
C THR A 9 -3.81 -6.27 26.88
N ILE A 10 -5.08 -5.92 26.91
CA ILE A 10 -6.12 -6.58 26.12
C ILE A 10 -6.18 -5.88 24.75
N PRO A 11 -6.10 -6.63 23.63
CA PRO A 11 -6.27 -6.04 22.30
C PRO A 11 -7.69 -5.46 22.14
N THR A 12 -7.78 -4.26 21.57
CA THR A 12 -9.08 -3.61 21.32
C THR A 12 -9.66 -3.95 19.94
N ASN A 13 -8.83 -4.42 19.02
CA ASN A 13 -9.25 -4.87 17.71
C ASN A 13 -9.92 -6.26 17.82
N ALA A 14 -11.12 -6.41 17.26
CA ALA A 14 -11.92 -7.62 17.42
C ALA A 14 -11.31 -8.86 16.75
N TYR A 15 -10.68 -8.72 15.59
CA TYR A 15 -10.02 -9.82 14.89
C TYR A 15 -8.75 -10.27 15.61
N VAL A 16 -7.92 -9.33 16.08
CA VAL A 16 -6.75 -9.67 16.91
C VAL A 16 -7.20 -10.32 18.21
N ALA A 17 -8.17 -9.74 18.92
CA ALA A 17 -8.70 -10.29 20.16
C ALA A 17 -9.27 -11.71 19.97
N GLY A 18 -9.95 -11.96 18.86
CA GLY A 18 -10.53 -13.25 18.54
C GLY A 18 -9.52 -14.36 18.28
N LEU A 19 -8.25 -14.02 18.01
CA LEU A 19 -7.18 -15.00 17.87
C LEU A 19 -6.35 -15.19 19.13
N ILE A 20 -6.38 -14.31 20.13
CA ILE A 20 -5.42 -14.39 21.27
C ILE A 20 -6.07 -14.32 22.65
N THR A 21 -7.40 -14.29 22.73
CA THR A 21 -8.12 -14.18 24.01
C THR A 21 -9.24 -15.22 24.11
N GLU A 22 -9.60 -15.55 25.36
CA GLU A 22 -10.82 -16.28 25.65
C GLU A 22 -11.73 -15.48 26.60
N PRO A 23 -13.06 -15.69 26.61
CA PRO A 23 -13.97 -14.93 27.46
C PRO A 23 -13.70 -15.13 28.95
N ALA A 24 -13.19 -16.32 29.31
CA ALA A 24 -12.81 -16.67 30.68
C ALA A 24 -11.43 -16.13 31.08
N ASN A 25 -10.55 -15.85 30.11
CA ASN A 25 -9.22 -15.30 30.33
C ASN A 25 -8.93 -14.20 29.28
N PRO A 26 -9.38 -12.96 29.53
CA PRO A 26 -9.32 -11.90 28.54
C PRO A 26 -7.91 -11.38 28.29
N ASN A 27 -6.96 -11.70 29.17
CA ASN A 27 -5.57 -11.34 28.98
C ASN A 27 -4.86 -12.41 28.14
N PRO A 28 -4.25 -12.05 27.00
CA PRO A 28 -3.52 -13.01 26.18
C PRO A 28 -2.37 -13.67 26.94
N VAL A 29 -1.96 -14.84 26.48
CA VAL A 29 -0.83 -15.61 27.03
C VAL A 29 0.20 -15.82 25.94
N LYS A 30 1.48 -15.66 26.27
CA LYS A 30 2.61 -15.83 25.33
C LYS A 30 3.84 -16.42 26.02
N TRP A 31 4.81 -16.90 25.24
CA TRP A 31 6.11 -17.30 25.79
C TRP A 31 6.89 -16.09 26.36
N ASP A 32 7.53 -16.27 27.52
CA ASP A 32 8.53 -15.35 28.06
C ASP A 32 9.89 -15.61 27.40
N LEU A 33 10.12 -14.93 26.27
CA LEU A 33 11.25 -15.20 25.40
C LEU A 33 12.58 -14.70 26.01
N THR A 34 13.44 -15.65 26.38
CA THR A 34 14.85 -15.43 26.76
C THR A 34 15.84 -15.89 25.68
N GLY A 35 15.33 -16.51 24.62
CA GLY A 35 16.08 -17.08 23.49
C GLY A 35 15.16 -17.95 22.63
N PRO A 36 15.72 -18.68 21.64
CA PRO A 36 14.92 -19.55 20.78
C PRO A 36 14.16 -20.63 21.57
N LEU A 37 12.91 -20.87 21.17
CA LEU A 37 12.11 -21.98 21.68
C LEU A 37 12.64 -23.29 21.10
N LYS A 38 13.00 -24.22 21.97
CA LYS A 38 13.53 -25.52 21.57
C LYS A 38 12.40 -26.43 21.11
N VAL A 39 12.51 -26.97 19.90
CA VAL A 39 11.52 -27.88 19.30
C VAL A 39 12.10 -29.28 19.22
N TYR A 40 11.36 -30.29 19.70
CA TYR A 40 11.80 -31.68 19.69
C TYR A 40 10.80 -32.57 18.95
N PHE A 41 11.30 -33.36 18.01
CA PHE A 41 10.53 -34.38 17.30
C PHE A 41 10.59 -35.70 18.08
N ASP A 42 9.47 -36.08 18.69
CA ASP A 42 9.35 -37.33 19.44
C ASP A 42 9.12 -38.51 18.49
N ASP A 43 10.21 -39.19 18.15
CA ASP A 43 10.22 -40.37 17.28
C ASP A 43 9.63 -41.63 17.98
N THR A 44 9.16 -41.52 19.24
CA THR A 44 8.52 -42.62 19.99
C THR A 44 7.00 -42.68 19.85
N GLY A 45 6.40 -41.78 19.07
CA GLY A 45 4.97 -41.80 18.71
C GLY A 45 4.57 -43.02 17.86
N PHE A 46 3.55 -42.86 17.02
CA PHE A 46 3.06 -43.94 16.15
C PHE A 46 4.16 -44.52 15.24
N ARG A 47 5.00 -43.64 14.69
CA ARG A 47 6.24 -43.99 13.98
C ARG A 47 7.25 -42.85 14.08
N ALA A 48 8.49 -43.14 13.73
CA ALA A 48 9.50 -42.11 13.56
C ALA A 48 9.11 -41.15 12.43
N TRP A 49 9.49 -39.88 12.62
CA TRP A 49 9.42 -38.86 11.60
C TRP A 49 10.49 -39.10 10.54
N SER A 50 10.14 -38.93 9.28
CA SER A 50 11.09 -38.86 8.18
C SER A 50 11.72 -37.46 8.09
N ASP A 51 12.87 -37.36 7.42
CA ASP A 51 13.57 -36.08 7.25
C ASP A 51 12.73 -35.05 6.47
N ALA A 52 11.93 -35.50 5.51
CA ALA A 52 11.03 -34.63 4.75
C ALA A 52 9.94 -34.01 5.62
N GLU A 53 9.36 -34.80 6.54
CA GLU A 53 8.33 -34.33 7.47
C GLU A 53 8.92 -33.38 8.52
N LYS A 54 10.12 -33.68 9.04
CA LYS A 54 10.85 -32.75 9.93
C LYS A 54 11.14 -31.42 9.22
N THR A 55 11.55 -31.47 7.95
CA THR A 55 11.83 -30.28 7.15
C THR A 55 10.56 -29.45 6.94
N ALA A 56 9.45 -30.07 6.55
CA ALA A 56 8.17 -29.37 6.37
C ALA A 56 7.69 -28.69 7.67
N ALA A 57 7.75 -29.39 8.80
CA ALA A 57 7.39 -28.83 10.10
C ALA A 57 8.31 -27.66 10.51
N LEU A 58 9.63 -27.76 10.27
CA LEU A 58 10.57 -26.67 10.54
C LEU A 58 10.33 -25.45 9.64
N ASN A 59 9.92 -25.64 8.38
CA ASN A 59 9.50 -24.55 7.51
C ASN A 59 8.23 -23.88 8.03
N ALA A 60 7.25 -24.65 8.50
CA ALA A 60 6.05 -24.09 9.13
C ALA A 60 6.37 -23.24 10.39
N PHE A 61 7.38 -23.63 11.18
CA PHE A 61 7.91 -22.77 12.26
C PHE A 61 8.58 -21.50 11.71
N ALA A 62 9.25 -21.57 10.56
CA ALA A 62 9.89 -20.42 9.93
C ALA A 62 8.89 -19.36 9.46
N GLU A 63 7.68 -19.73 9.03
CA GLU A 63 6.61 -18.79 8.67
C GLU A 63 6.32 -17.82 9.82
N TRP A 64 6.14 -18.34 11.04
CA TRP A 64 5.91 -17.51 12.22
C TRP A 64 7.12 -16.64 12.60
N GLN A 65 8.34 -17.15 12.38
CA GLN A 65 9.58 -16.37 12.64
C GLN A 65 9.78 -15.25 11.63
N ALA A 66 9.25 -15.38 10.41
CA ALA A 66 9.42 -14.38 9.36
C ALA A 66 8.72 -13.07 9.72
N VAL A 67 7.58 -13.16 10.43
CA VAL A 67 6.69 -12.02 10.67
C VAL A 67 6.76 -11.43 12.08
N ALA A 68 7.34 -12.14 13.05
CA ALA A 68 7.41 -11.69 14.45
C ALA A 68 8.74 -12.03 15.15
N ASN A 69 9.04 -11.34 16.25
CA ASN A 69 10.26 -11.54 17.05
C ASN A 69 10.18 -12.78 17.96
N ILE A 70 9.88 -13.91 17.36
CA ILE A 70 9.95 -15.24 17.94
C ILE A 70 10.96 -16.07 17.14
N SER A 71 11.65 -17.01 17.79
CA SER A 71 12.59 -17.90 17.11
C SER A 71 12.49 -19.32 17.62
N PHE A 72 12.78 -20.28 16.76
CA PHE A 72 12.71 -21.71 17.05
C PHE A 72 14.02 -22.38 16.68
N GLU A 73 14.41 -23.38 17.46
CA GLU A 73 15.61 -24.17 17.23
C GLU A 73 15.33 -25.63 17.53
N GLN A 74 15.65 -26.52 16.60
CA GLN A 74 15.54 -27.96 16.85
C GLN A 74 16.53 -28.39 17.95
N THR A 75 16.06 -29.16 18.93
CA THR A 75 16.92 -29.89 19.87
C THR A 75 16.81 -31.39 19.65
N THR A 76 17.87 -32.13 19.99
CA THR A 76 17.89 -33.59 20.05
C THR A 76 17.73 -34.13 21.47
N VAL A 77 17.62 -33.23 22.47
CA VAL A 77 17.47 -33.57 23.88
C VAL A 77 16.04 -33.23 24.31
N ARG A 78 15.23 -34.26 24.60
CA ARG A 78 13.81 -34.11 24.93
C ARG A 78 13.58 -33.21 26.15
N GLU A 79 14.46 -33.28 27.14
CA GLU A 79 14.38 -32.52 28.39
C GLU A 79 14.62 -31.01 28.20
N GLU A 80 15.20 -30.60 27.07
CA GLU A 80 15.41 -29.19 26.72
C GLU A 80 14.23 -28.58 25.95
N ALA A 81 13.31 -29.42 25.46
CA ALA A 81 12.24 -29.00 24.56
C ALA A 81 11.27 -28.03 25.23
N ASN A 82 11.00 -26.91 24.56
CA ASN A 82 9.84 -26.05 24.85
C ASN A 82 8.57 -26.60 24.20
N ILE A 83 8.69 -27.19 23.01
CA ILE A 83 7.56 -27.73 22.23
C ILE A 83 7.91 -29.16 21.80
N LEU A 84 7.02 -30.10 22.08
CA LEU A 84 7.10 -31.47 21.59
C LEU A 84 6.24 -31.63 20.34
N GLN A 85 6.73 -32.41 19.38
CA GLN A 85 5.96 -32.82 18.19
C GLN A 85 5.92 -34.33 18.11
N VAL A 86 4.73 -34.91 17.94
CA VAL A 86 4.54 -36.36 17.89
C VAL A 86 3.61 -36.76 16.75
N LEU A 87 3.93 -37.87 16.08
CA LEU A 87 3.04 -38.50 15.11
C LEU A 87 2.09 -39.45 15.83
N THR A 88 0.81 -39.38 15.52
CA THR A 88 -0.25 -40.24 16.07
C THR A 88 -0.99 -40.97 14.95
N ASN A 89 -1.96 -41.82 15.29
CA ASN A 89 -2.83 -42.49 14.32
C ASN A 89 -4.27 -42.37 14.82
N SER A 90 -4.89 -41.23 14.51
CA SER A 90 -6.22 -40.83 14.97
C SER A 90 -7.14 -40.53 13.79
N ASP A 91 -8.39 -40.97 13.85
CA ASP A 91 -9.44 -40.60 12.91
C ASP A 91 -10.27 -39.38 13.39
N GLN A 92 -9.91 -38.79 14.53
CA GLN A 92 -10.66 -37.69 15.16
C GLN A 92 -10.13 -36.30 14.78
N TYR A 93 -8.86 -36.20 14.38
CA TYR A 93 -8.20 -34.94 14.07
C TYR A 93 -7.07 -35.14 13.07
N ALA A 94 -6.76 -34.11 12.29
CA ALA A 94 -5.55 -34.04 11.47
C ALA A 94 -4.36 -33.53 12.29
N GLY A 95 -4.59 -32.51 13.10
CA GLY A 95 -3.66 -31.97 14.10
C GLY A 95 -4.40 -31.62 15.39
N GLN A 96 -3.69 -31.63 16.52
CA GLN A 96 -4.13 -30.97 17.75
C GLN A 96 -2.94 -30.53 18.59
N THR A 97 -3.12 -29.49 19.37
CA THR A 97 -2.09 -28.96 20.26
C THR A 97 -2.64 -28.80 21.66
N THR A 98 -1.90 -29.26 22.68
CA THR A 98 -2.18 -28.85 24.05
C THR A 98 -1.80 -27.38 24.21
N ALA A 99 -2.81 -26.53 24.32
CA ALA A 99 -2.62 -25.10 24.31
C ALA A 99 -1.89 -24.65 25.58
N PRO A 100 -1.15 -23.53 25.53
CA PRO A 100 -0.49 -22.96 26.70
C PRO A 100 -1.41 -22.75 27.91
N ALA A 101 -2.66 -22.37 27.64
CA ALA A 101 -3.67 -22.13 28.67
C ALA A 101 -4.13 -23.40 29.41
N ASP A 102 -3.89 -24.59 28.84
CA ASP A 102 -4.25 -25.87 29.46
C ASP A 102 -3.32 -26.23 30.64
N GLY A 103 -2.23 -25.48 30.84
CA GLY A 103 -1.29 -25.68 31.95
C GLY A 103 -0.36 -26.88 31.75
N VAL A 104 -0.29 -27.45 30.54
CA VAL A 104 0.61 -28.55 30.17
C VAL A 104 1.93 -27.97 29.66
N ASN A 105 3.06 -28.38 30.27
CA ASN A 105 4.40 -27.93 29.88
C ASN A 105 5.37 -29.14 29.81
N PRO A 106 6.04 -29.39 28.68
CA PRO A 106 5.93 -28.66 27.41
C PRO A 106 4.60 -28.92 26.69
N PRO A 107 4.02 -27.93 25.98
CA PRO A 107 2.95 -28.18 25.04
C PRO A 107 3.40 -29.21 24.00
N THR A 108 2.45 -30.03 23.56
CA THR A 108 2.65 -31.11 22.60
C THR A 108 1.74 -30.88 21.41
N ILE A 109 2.35 -30.83 20.24
CA ILE A 109 1.65 -30.85 18.96
C ILE A 109 1.59 -32.29 18.48
N GLU A 110 0.38 -32.76 18.18
CA GLU A 110 0.12 -34.10 17.67
C GLU A 110 -0.39 -34.01 16.23
N TYR A 111 0.28 -34.70 15.30
CA TYR A 111 -0.18 -34.83 13.92
C TYR A 111 -0.62 -36.25 13.64
N SER A 112 -1.83 -36.42 13.12
CA SER A 112 -2.33 -37.73 12.74
C SER A 112 -1.78 -38.15 11.38
N VAL A 113 -1.08 -39.28 11.36
CA VAL A 113 -0.67 -39.96 10.12
C VAL A 113 -1.57 -41.17 9.90
N LEU A 114 -2.87 -40.90 9.78
CA LEU A 114 -3.90 -41.94 9.63
C LEU A 114 -3.53 -42.88 8.47
N ASN A 115 -3.57 -44.19 8.70
CA ASN A 115 -3.12 -45.23 7.76
C ASN A 115 -1.63 -45.19 7.40
N GLY A 116 -0.80 -44.48 8.17
CA GLY A 116 0.65 -44.41 8.02
C GLY A 116 1.14 -43.44 6.94
N GLN A 117 0.25 -42.67 6.30
CA GLN A 117 0.61 -41.66 5.31
C GLN A 117 0.59 -40.25 5.91
N PHE A 118 1.51 -39.41 5.43
CA PHE A 118 1.55 -37.99 5.75
C PHE A 118 1.80 -37.24 4.44
N ASP A 119 0.70 -37.01 3.72
CA ASP A 119 0.68 -36.44 2.38
C ASP A 119 0.46 -34.92 2.46
N TYR A 120 0.51 -34.20 1.33
CA TYR A 120 0.16 -32.76 1.25
C TYR A 120 1.02 -31.83 2.13
N ILE A 121 2.28 -32.20 2.37
CA ILE A 121 3.22 -31.47 3.24
C ILE A 121 3.94 -30.28 2.59
N GLN A 122 3.58 -29.93 1.35
CA GLN A 122 4.15 -28.76 0.65
C GLN A 122 3.27 -27.52 0.93
N PRO A 123 3.83 -26.30 0.86
CA PRO A 123 3.05 -25.07 0.99
C PRO A 123 1.80 -25.07 0.11
N GLY A 124 0.69 -24.59 0.68
CA GLY A 124 -0.64 -24.63 0.07
C GLY A 124 -1.35 -25.98 0.15
N GLY A 125 -0.68 -27.03 0.64
CA GLY A 125 -1.30 -28.33 0.92
C GLY A 125 -1.93 -28.39 2.32
N ASP A 126 -2.95 -29.24 2.46
CA ASP A 126 -3.78 -29.36 3.67
C ASP A 126 -2.98 -29.70 4.95
N THR A 127 -2.00 -30.59 4.83
CA THR A 127 -1.15 -30.99 5.95
C THR A 127 -0.16 -29.90 6.32
N TYR A 128 0.39 -29.17 5.34
CA TYR A 128 1.27 -28.04 5.63
C TYR A 128 0.52 -26.93 6.36
N LEU A 129 -0.69 -26.59 5.91
CA LEU A 129 -1.56 -25.67 6.64
C LEU A 129 -1.80 -26.13 8.08
N THR A 130 -2.09 -27.42 8.28
CA THR A 130 -2.27 -27.99 9.62
C THR A 130 -1.01 -27.79 10.48
N MET A 131 0.19 -27.95 9.92
CA MET A 131 1.43 -27.66 10.66
C MET A 131 1.50 -26.19 11.10
N VAL A 132 1.23 -25.24 10.20
CA VAL A 132 1.24 -23.81 10.52
C VAL A 132 0.20 -23.49 11.60
N HIS A 133 -1.01 -24.06 11.48
CA HIS A 133 -2.14 -23.92 12.41
C HIS A 133 -1.79 -24.38 13.83
N GLU A 134 -1.29 -25.61 13.98
CA GLU A 134 -0.98 -26.18 15.28
C GLU A 134 0.17 -25.43 15.98
N ILE A 135 1.14 -24.95 15.21
CA ILE A 135 2.20 -24.08 15.74
C ILE A 135 1.60 -22.77 16.28
N GLY A 136 0.58 -22.22 15.61
CA GLY A 136 -0.19 -21.06 16.09
C GLY A 136 -0.72 -21.27 17.52
N HIS A 137 -1.35 -22.42 17.78
CA HIS A 137 -1.77 -22.79 19.13
C HIS A 137 -0.61 -22.86 20.12
N ALA A 138 0.51 -23.49 19.74
CA ALA A 138 1.69 -23.64 20.59
C ALA A 138 2.33 -22.29 20.98
N ILE A 139 2.03 -21.21 20.25
CA ILE A 139 2.52 -19.85 20.53
C ILE A 139 1.43 -18.88 21.01
N GLY A 140 0.22 -19.38 21.30
CA GLY A 140 -0.82 -18.64 22.02
C GLY A 140 -2.00 -18.16 21.18
N LEU A 141 -2.16 -18.66 19.96
CA LEU A 141 -3.34 -18.35 19.14
C LEU A 141 -4.49 -19.36 19.39
N TYR A 142 -5.71 -18.93 19.15
CA TYR A 142 -6.96 -19.68 19.27
C TYR A 142 -7.71 -19.69 17.95
N HIS A 143 -8.70 -20.58 17.84
CA HIS A 143 -9.62 -20.53 16.71
C HIS A 143 -10.53 -19.30 16.79
N PRO A 144 -10.86 -18.66 15.66
CA PRO A 144 -11.76 -17.51 15.59
C PRO A 144 -13.24 -17.83 15.86
N HIS A 145 -13.58 -19.12 16.00
CA HIS A 145 -14.91 -19.62 16.35
C HIS A 145 -14.97 -20.23 17.76
N SER A 146 -13.84 -20.25 18.46
CA SER A 146 -13.70 -20.73 19.84
C SER A 146 -13.39 -19.53 20.74
N GLY A 147 -13.78 -19.58 22.02
CA GLY A 147 -13.48 -18.48 22.93
C GLY A 147 -14.08 -17.13 22.50
N THR A 148 -13.23 -16.10 22.37
CA THR A 148 -13.63 -14.80 21.84
C THR A 148 -13.73 -14.96 20.33
N THR A 149 -14.93 -14.82 19.77
CA THR A 149 -15.13 -15.09 18.34
C THR A 149 -14.88 -13.87 17.47
N PHE A 150 -14.58 -14.11 16.18
CA PHE A 150 -14.55 -13.07 15.17
C PHE A 150 -15.93 -12.40 15.01
N PRO A 151 -15.98 -11.14 14.56
CA PRO A 151 -17.23 -10.46 14.21
C PRO A 151 -18.14 -11.35 13.34
N GLY A 152 -19.41 -11.46 13.74
CA GLY A 152 -20.41 -12.27 13.05
C GLY A 152 -20.35 -13.78 13.30
N VAL A 153 -19.26 -14.33 13.83
CA VAL A 153 -19.09 -15.78 14.04
C VAL A 153 -19.76 -16.24 15.35
N PRO A 154 -20.74 -17.15 15.31
CA PRO A 154 -21.30 -17.75 16.52
C PRO A 154 -20.30 -18.70 17.22
N LEU A 155 -20.35 -18.77 18.55
CA LEU A 155 -19.52 -19.68 19.33
C LEU A 155 -19.73 -21.15 18.89
N ASN A 156 -18.62 -21.84 18.61
CA ASN A 156 -18.56 -23.23 18.11
C ASN A 156 -19.16 -23.45 16.70
N ALA A 157 -19.40 -22.38 15.94
CA ALA A 157 -19.79 -22.49 14.53
C ALA A 157 -18.52 -22.45 13.65
N ASP A 158 -17.85 -23.59 13.56
CA ASP A 158 -16.53 -23.75 12.95
C ASP A 158 -16.45 -23.46 11.45
N GLN A 159 -17.55 -23.64 10.71
CA GLN A 159 -17.66 -23.36 9.27
C GLN A 159 -18.32 -22.01 8.95
N ASP A 160 -18.70 -21.21 9.95
CA ASP A 160 -19.34 -19.91 9.73
C ASP A 160 -18.31 -18.88 9.29
N THR A 161 -18.53 -18.23 8.14
CA THR A 161 -17.56 -17.29 7.56
C THR A 161 -17.55 -15.92 8.23
N GLY A 162 -18.48 -15.63 9.15
CA GLY A 162 -18.56 -14.37 9.88
C GLY A 162 -18.93 -13.16 9.03
N ASP A 163 -18.83 -11.98 9.64
CA ASP A 163 -19.12 -10.72 8.94
C ASP A 163 -18.11 -10.51 7.79
N ASN A 164 -18.62 -10.14 6.61
CA ASN A 164 -17.84 -9.94 5.39
C ASN A 164 -17.02 -11.18 4.95
N GLU A 165 -17.39 -12.37 5.44
CA GLU A 165 -16.74 -13.63 5.14
C GLU A 165 -15.26 -13.69 5.59
N LEU A 166 -14.91 -13.01 6.68
CA LEU A 166 -13.53 -12.85 7.17
C LEU A 166 -13.03 -13.96 8.11
N ASN A 167 -13.88 -14.95 8.45
CA ASN A 167 -13.47 -16.18 9.11
C ASN A 167 -13.27 -17.29 8.08
N GLN A 168 -12.17 -17.24 7.33
CA GLN A 168 -11.76 -18.26 6.36
C GLN A 168 -10.24 -18.43 6.40
N GLN A 169 -9.75 -19.59 5.93
CA GLN A 169 -8.33 -19.95 5.95
C GLN A 169 -7.41 -18.97 5.20
N ILE A 170 -7.94 -18.20 4.24
CA ILE A 170 -7.18 -17.17 3.54
C ILE A 170 -6.97 -15.87 4.35
N TRP A 171 -7.69 -15.71 5.46
CA TRP A 171 -7.55 -14.54 6.34
C TRP A 171 -6.82 -14.87 7.64
N THR A 172 -7.01 -16.10 8.12
CA THR A 172 -6.29 -16.69 9.26
C THR A 172 -6.21 -18.21 9.08
N VAL A 173 -5.01 -18.78 9.22
CA VAL A 173 -4.84 -20.24 9.22
C VAL A 173 -5.56 -20.90 10.38
N MET A 174 -5.93 -20.14 11.43
CA MET A 174 -6.65 -20.64 12.59
C MET A 174 -8.13 -20.95 12.30
N SER A 175 -8.66 -20.57 11.13
CA SER A 175 -10.04 -20.89 10.74
C SER A 175 -10.21 -22.34 10.26
N TYR A 176 -11.39 -22.91 10.51
CA TYR A 176 -11.82 -24.19 9.95
C TYR A 176 -12.63 -24.04 8.64
N ALA A 177 -13.02 -22.82 8.27
CA ALA A 177 -13.66 -22.57 6.98
C ALA A 177 -12.58 -22.56 5.88
N VAL A 178 -12.55 -23.64 5.10
CA VAL A 178 -11.46 -23.96 4.17
C VAL A 178 -11.48 -23.08 2.92
N GLY A 179 -10.29 -22.65 2.49
CA GLY A 179 -10.08 -21.92 1.24
C GLY A 179 -10.68 -20.52 1.24
N TRP A 180 -11.12 -20.06 0.07
CA TRP A 180 -11.80 -18.78 -0.13
C TRP A 180 -13.11 -18.98 -0.90
N THR A 181 -14.20 -18.44 -0.41
CA THR A 181 -15.52 -18.42 -1.07
C THR A 181 -15.48 -17.88 -2.50
N GLY A 182 -14.61 -16.90 -2.78
CA GLY A 182 -14.44 -16.32 -4.12
C GLY A 182 -13.77 -17.25 -5.13
N GLN A 183 -12.94 -18.19 -4.67
CA GLN A 183 -12.33 -19.24 -5.48
C GLN A 183 -12.19 -20.52 -4.63
N PRO A 184 -13.28 -21.32 -4.52
CA PRO A 184 -13.32 -22.46 -3.62
C PRO A 184 -12.26 -23.52 -3.96
N ARG A 185 -11.64 -24.07 -2.91
CA ARG A 185 -10.63 -25.13 -3.04
C ARG A 185 -11.23 -26.41 -3.62
N THR A 186 -10.50 -27.09 -4.51
CA THR A 186 -10.96 -28.34 -5.15
C THR A 186 -10.15 -29.59 -4.81
N THR A 187 -8.98 -29.45 -4.16
CA THR A 187 -8.08 -30.56 -3.79
C THR A 187 -7.42 -30.33 -2.43
N LEU A 188 -6.76 -31.36 -1.88
CA LEU A 188 -5.91 -31.26 -0.68
C LEU A 188 -4.44 -30.91 -1.02
N ASP A 189 -4.06 -31.03 -2.29
CA ASP A 189 -2.66 -30.89 -2.75
C ASP A 189 -2.12 -29.46 -2.75
N TYR A 190 -3.02 -28.48 -2.89
CA TYR A 190 -2.74 -27.05 -3.03
C TYR A 190 -3.99 -26.23 -2.71
N GLY A 191 -3.88 -24.90 -2.69
CA GLY A 191 -5.01 -23.99 -2.56
C GLY A 191 -5.45 -23.67 -1.13
N THR A 192 -4.66 -24.05 -0.12
CA THR A 192 -4.79 -23.53 1.25
C THR A 192 -3.87 -22.33 1.50
N GLY A 193 -3.86 -21.81 2.73
CA GLY A 193 -2.78 -20.95 3.21
C GLY A 193 -1.43 -21.63 3.04
N SER A 194 -0.46 -20.91 2.49
CA SER A 194 0.94 -21.33 2.29
C SER A 194 1.85 -20.90 3.44
N GLY A 195 1.35 -20.06 4.35
CA GLY A 195 2.08 -19.50 5.48
C GLY A 195 1.10 -18.83 6.46
N THR A 196 1.59 -17.90 7.27
CA THR A 196 0.73 -17.08 8.14
C THR A 196 -0.09 -16.10 7.30
N MET A 197 -1.38 -15.94 7.61
CA MET A 197 -2.26 -14.99 6.91
C MET A 197 -2.41 -13.68 7.68
N THR A 198 -3.07 -12.68 7.09
CA THR A 198 -3.20 -11.30 7.60
C THR A 198 -3.49 -11.20 9.10
N PHE A 199 -4.53 -11.90 9.59
CA PHE A 199 -4.91 -11.80 10.99
C PHE A 199 -3.95 -12.56 11.90
N ASP A 200 -3.33 -13.63 11.41
CA ASP A 200 -2.28 -14.38 12.13
C ASP A 200 -1.08 -13.48 12.38
N ILE A 201 -0.64 -12.75 11.35
CA ILE A 201 0.46 -11.78 11.41
C ILE A 201 0.14 -10.70 12.46
N ALA A 202 -1.03 -10.07 12.39
CA ALA A 202 -1.42 -9.05 13.35
C ALA A 202 -1.46 -9.59 14.80
N ALA A 203 -1.98 -10.80 14.99
CA ALA A 203 -2.07 -11.45 16.29
C ALA A 203 -0.70 -11.81 16.88
N VAL A 204 0.17 -12.46 16.10
CA VAL A 204 1.49 -12.87 16.58
C VAL A 204 2.40 -11.65 16.80
N GLN A 205 2.28 -10.61 15.99
CA GLN A 205 3.00 -9.35 16.20
C GLN A 205 2.51 -8.59 17.44
N TYR A 206 1.22 -8.69 17.80
CA TYR A 206 0.74 -8.15 19.07
C TYR A 206 1.41 -8.86 20.26
N LEU A 207 1.59 -10.19 20.18
CA LEU A 207 2.21 -10.96 21.26
C LEU A 207 3.73 -10.75 21.33
N TYR A 208 4.43 -10.83 20.21
CA TYR A 208 5.89 -10.94 20.16
C TYR A 208 6.60 -9.73 19.55
N GLY A 209 5.85 -8.79 18.96
CA GLY A 209 6.39 -7.65 18.21
C GLY A 209 6.74 -8.02 16.78
N ALA A 210 6.56 -7.06 15.86
CA ALA A 210 6.89 -7.22 14.45
C ALA A 210 8.39 -7.38 14.20
N ARG A 211 8.73 -8.21 13.22
CA ARG A 211 10.10 -8.42 12.74
C ARG A 211 10.25 -7.77 11.35
N ALA A 212 11.33 -7.04 11.12
CA ALA A 212 11.63 -6.55 9.77
C ALA A 212 11.91 -7.73 8.83
N ALA A 213 11.25 -7.73 7.67
CA ALA A 213 11.36 -8.75 6.62
C ALA A 213 11.37 -8.07 5.25
N GLU A 214 11.97 -8.74 4.27
CA GLU A 214 11.94 -8.36 2.85
C GLU A 214 12.30 -6.89 2.55
N THR A 215 13.28 -6.31 3.26
CA THR A 215 13.56 -4.85 3.22
C THR A 215 14.19 -4.31 1.93
N GLY A 216 14.12 -5.04 0.82
CA GLY A 216 14.66 -4.66 -0.48
C GLY A 216 13.54 -4.45 -1.50
N ASP A 217 13.89 -4.23 -2.76
CA ASP A 217 12.88 -4.17 -3.82
C ASP A 217 12.46 -5.60 -4.19
N ASN A 218 11.27 -5.99 -3.74
CA ASN A 218 10.77 -7.36 -3.84
C ASN A 218 9.73 -7.50 -4.97
N THR A 219 9.64 -8.71 -5.54
CA THR A 219 8.60 -9.05 -6.54
C THR A 219 7.85 -10.30 -6.12
N TYR A 220 6.55 -10.12 -5.88
CA TYR A 220 5.59 -11.15 -5.48
C TYR A 220 4.82 -11.64 -6.73
N ALA A 221 5.27 -12.77 -7.28
CA ALA A 221 4.69 -13.32 -8.51
C ALA A 221 3.40 -14.09 -8.23
N LEU A 222 2.30 -13.69 -8.88
CA LEU A 222 1.04 -14.41 -8.80
C LEU A 222 1.17 -15.78 -9.50
N PRO A 223 0.66 -16.86 -8.88
CA PRO A 223 0.66 -18.16 -9.52
C PRO A 223 -0.27 -18.16 -10.74
N THR A 224 0.16 -18.88 -11.78
CA THR A 224 -0.56 -18.98 -13.05
C THR A 224 -1.07 -20.38 -13.36
N VAL A 225 -0.75 -21.37 -12.52
CA VAL A 225 -1.12 -22.77 -12.68
C VAL A 225 -1.44 -23.38 -11.32
N ASN A 226 -2.54 -24.14 -11.25
CA ASN A 226 -2.91 -24.94 -10.09
C ASN A 226 -2.07 -26.21 -10.01
N GLN A 227 -1.18 -26.28 -9.02
CA GLN A 227 -0.28 -27.42 -8.77
C GLN A 227 0.18 -27.43 -7.30
N THR A 228 0.86 -28.49 -6.87
CA THR A 228 1.48 -28.56 -5.54
C THR A 228 2.48 -27.41 -5.32
N GLY A 229 2.51 -26.87 -4.10
CA GLY A 229 3.41 -25.75 -3.73
C GLY A 229 2.81 -24.36 -3.96
N ILE A 230 1.52 -24.30 -4.32
CA ILE A 230 0.79 -23.08 -4.60
C ILE A 230 -0.35 -22.93 -3.60
N GLY A 231 -0.61 -21.70 -3.16
CA GLY A 231 -1.70 -21.42 -2.23
C GLY A 231 -1.84 -19.92 -2.01
N TRP A 232 -2.52 -19.57 -0.94
CA TRP A 232 -2.75 -18.20 -0.51
C TRP A 232 -1.70 -17.78 0.49
N ASP A 233 -1.16 -16.58 0.37
CA ASP A 233 -0.16 -16.05 1.30
C ASP A 233 -0.49 -14.60 1.67
N ALA A 234 0.01 -14.14 2.82
CA ALA A 234 -0.09 -12.75 3.23
C ALA A 234 1.28 -12.10 3.21
N ILE A 235 1.44 -11.10 2.35
CA ILE A 235 2.70 -10.38 2.19
C ILE A 235 2.99 -9.59 3.48
N TRP A 236 4.12 -9.91 4.10
CA TRP A 236 4.75 -9.11 5.15
C TRP A 236 6.08 -8.56 4.63
N ASP A 237 6.06 -7.29 4.25
CA ASP A 237 7.20 -6.54 3.74
C ASP A 237 7.36 -5.26 4.55
N THR A 238 8.60 -4.88 4.87
CA THR A 238 8.90 -3.74 5.75
C THR A 238 9.73 -2.66 5.09
N GLY A 239 9.94 -2.73 3.79
CA GLY A 239 10.39 -1.58 3.01
C GLY A 239 11.11 -1.97 1.73
N GLY A 240 11.22 -1.02 0.83
CA GLY A 240 11.63 -1.32 -0.53
C GLY A 240 10.74 -0.56 -1.48
N THR A 241 10.80 -0.92 -2.75
CA THR A 241 9.81 -0.55 -3.75
C THR A 241 9.34 -1.83 -4.44
N ASP A 242 8.17 -2.30 -4.03
CA ASP A 242 7.76 -3.68 -4.19
C ASP A 242 6.73 -3.83 -5.30
N THR A 243 6.63 -5.04 -5.86
CA THR A 243 5.76 -5.32 -7.00
C THR A 243 4.95 -6.59 -6.80
N ILE A 244 3.62 -6.52 -6.95
CA ILE A 244 2.82 -7.71 -7.25
C ILE A 244 2.77 -7.90 -8.77
N SER A 245 3.16 -9.08 -9.25
CA SER A 245 3.32 -9.35 -10.69
C SER A 245 2.51 -10.56 -11.14
N GLY A 246 1.54 -10.33 -12.02
CA GLY A 246 0.85 -11.34 -12.80
C GLY A 246 1.50 -11.64 -14.15
N ALA A 247 2.76 -11.26 -14.35
CA ALA A 247 3.47 -11.51 -15.60
C ALA A 247 3.42 -13.00 -15.98
N GLY A 248 2.91 -13.30 -17.17
CA GLY A 248 2.73 -14.67 -17.66
C GLY A 248 1.35 -15.27 -17.39
N ALA A 249 0.47 -14.58 -16.67
CA ALA A 249 -0.94 -14.94 -16.61
C ALA A 249 -1.60 -14.75 -17.99
N ALA A 250 -2.33 -15.76 -18.46
CA ALA A 250 -3.02 -15.73 -19.75
C ALA A 250 -4.54 -15.43 -19.63
N THR A 251 -5.06 -15.42 -18.42
CA THR A 251 -6.44 -15.07 -18.06
C THR A 251 -6.45 -13.78 -17.27
N SER A 252 -7.63 -13.17 -17.14
CA SER A 252 -7.83 -11.96 -16.33
C SER A 252 -7.35 -12.17 -14.90
N LEU A 253 -6.75 -11.14 -14.32
CA LEU A 253 -6.40 -11.11 -12.90
C LEU A 253 -7.02 -9.92 -12.17
N THR A 254 -6.98 -10.00 -10.84
CA THR A 254 -7.24 -8.87 -9.96
C THR A 254 -5.98 -8.62 -9.14
N ILE A 255 -5.49 -7.38 -9.12
CA ILE A 255 -4.46 -6.94 -8.18
C ILE A 255 -5.03 -5.78 -7.36
N ASN A 256 -4.86 -5.83 -6.05
CA ASN A 256 -5.20 -4.73 -5.17
C ASN A 256 -4.04 -4.51 -4.20
N LEU A 257 -3.45 -3.31 -4.27
CA LEU A 257 -2.26 -2.93 -3.51
C LEU A 257 -2.58 -2.39 -2.10
N ALA A 258 -3.86 -2.31 -1.72
CA ALA A 258 -4.26 -1.84 -0.40
C ALA A 258 -4.05 -2.92 0.66
N ALA A 259 -3.27 -2.56 1.69
CA ALA A 259 -3.05 -3.38 2.86
C ALA A 259 -4.33 -3.58 3.68
N ALA A 260 -4.34 -4.67 4.44
CA ALA A 260 -5.37 -4.93 5.43
C ALA A 260 -5.54 -3.76 6.40
N THR A 261 -6.79 -3.35 6.62
CA THR A 261 -7.13 -2.27 7.58
C THR A 261 -7.27 -2.79 9.00
N LEU A 262 -7.43 -4.10 9.18
CA LEU A 262 -7.87 -4.78 10.42
C LEU A 262 -9.23 -4.31 10.94
N ASP A 263 -9.96 -3.48 10.19
CA ASP A 263 -11.26 -2.95 10.59
C ASP A 263 -12.24 -2.82 9.42
N GLY A 264 -13.53 -2.95 9.72
CA GLY A 264 -14.59 -2.88 8.72
C GLY A 264 -14.61 -4.06 7.74
N ALA A 265 -15.17 -3.81 6.55
CA ALA A 265 -15.43 -4.85 5.55
C ALA A 265 -14.17 -5.44 4.91
N ASN A 266 -13.07 -4.68 4.90
CA ASN A 266 -11.79 -5.08 4.30
C ASN A 266 -10.72 -5.34 5.39
N ALA A 267 -11.15 -5.76 6.58
CA ALA A 267 -10.22 -5.96 7.71
C ALA A 267 -9.11 -6.97 7.40
N GLY A 268 -9.40 -8.00 6.59
CA GLY A 268 -8.42 -8.98 6.12
C GLY A 268 -7.57 -8.52 4.92
N GLY A 269 -7.87 -7.34 4.37
CA GLY A 269 -7.30 -6.82 3.13
C GLY A 269 -8.07 -7.23 1.88
N HIS A 270 -7.39 -7.20 0.75
CA HIS A 270 -7.91 -7.57 -0.55
C HIS A 270 -7.10 -8.72 -1.15
N VAL A 271 -7.74 -9.53 -1.98
CA VAL A 271 -7.09 -10.67 -2.65
C VAL A 271 -6.58 -10.24 -4.02
N SER A 272 -5.27 -10.37 -4.23
CA SER A 272 -4.62 -10.30 -5.54
C SER A 272 -4.46 -11.71 -6.09
N TRP A 273 -5.01 -12.02 -7.27
CA TRP A 273 -5.08 -13.38 -7.80
C TRP A 273 -5.36 -13.43 -9.31
N VAL A 274 -5.02 -14.56 -9.94
CA VAL A 274 -5.33 -14.87 -11.34
C VAL A 274 -6.62 -15.69 -11.41
N THR A 275 -7.55 -15.31 -12.29
CA THR A 275 -8.85 -15.99 -12.41
C THR A 275 -8.69 -17.49 -12.66
N GLY A 276 -9.31 -18.29 -11.80
CA GLY A 276 -9.27 -19.75 -11.85
C GLY A 276 -8.08 -20.40 -11.11
N ILE A 277 -7.18 -19.61 -10.53
CA ILE A 277 -6.05 -20.11 -9.74
C ILE A 277 -6.41 -20.10 -8.25
N GLU A 278 -6.21 -21.23 -7.59
CA GLU A 278 -6.39 -21.41 -6.14
C GLU A 278 -5.14 -20.92 -5.41
N GLY A 279 -4.80 -19.64 -5.58
CA GLY A 279 -3.63 -19.05 -4.95
C GLY A 279 -3.43 -17.58 -5.36
N GLY A 280 -2.68 -16.88 -4.52
CA GLY A 280 -2.52 -15.43 -4.64
C GLY A 280 -2.12 -14.81 -3.31
N PHE A 281 -2.30 -13.50 -3.21
CA PHE A 281 -1.80 -12.72 -2.07
C PHE A 281 -2.89 -11.89 -1.42
N THR A 282 -2.80 -11.79 -0.10
CA THR A 282 -3.28 -10.65 0.68
C THR A 282 -2.09 -9.81 1.12
N ILE A 283 -2.32 -8.59 1.60
CA ILE A 283 -1.25 -7.69 2.09
C ILE A 283 -1.52 -7.40 3.57
N ALA A 284 -0.55 -7.72 4.43
CA ALA A 284 -0.68 -7.53 5.87
C ALA A 284 -0.76 -6.04 6.27
N ASN A 285 -1.33 -5.76 7.44
CA ASN A 285 -1.48 -4.40 7.93
C ASN A 285 -0.12 -3.69 8.09
N GLY A 286 -0.03 -2.45 7.60
CA GLY A 286 1.18 -1.63 7.68
C GLY A 286 2.21 -1.88 6.59
N VAL A 287 1.97 -2.84 5.69
CA VAL A 287 2.78 -3.07 4.48
C VAL A 287 2.37 -2.09 3.39
N VAL A 288 3.32 -1.62 2.58
CA VAL A 288 3.07 -0.84 1.37
C VAL A 288 3.66 -1.61 0.20
N ILE A 289 2.87 -1.76 -0.88
CA ILE A 289 3.34 -2.30 -2.15
C ILE A 289 3.12 -1.21 -3.19
N GLU A 290 4.17 -0.82 -3.88
CA GLU A 290 4.15 0.35 -4.76
C GLU A 290 3.69 -0.01 -6.18
N ASN A 291 3.96 -1.22 -6.66
CA ASN A 291 3.85 -1.50 -8.09
C ASN A 291 2.98 -2.72 -8.40
N ALA A 292 2.37 -2.68 -9.58
CA ALA A 292 1.60 -3.79 -10.13
C ALA A 292 1.96 -4.04 -11.59
N ILE A 293 2.07 -5.32 -11.96
CA ILE A 293 2.22 -5.77 -13.34
C ILE A 293 1.11 -6.78 -13.64
N GLY A 294 0.27 -6.50 -14.62
CA GLY A 294 -0.75 -7.41 -15.14
C GLY A 294 -0.20 -8.53 -16.01
N GLY A 295 -1.11 -9.33 -16.55
CA GLY A 295 -0.87 -10.44 -17.45
C GLY A 295 -1.15 -10.08 -18.91
N SER A 296 -1.65 -11.05 -19.67
CA SER A 296 -2.13 -10.85 -21.04
C SER A 296 -3.67 -10.93 -21.15
N GLY A 297 -4.37 -10.94 -20.02
CA GLY A 297 -5.83 -10.97 -19.93
C GLY A 297 -6.40 -9.57 -19.73
N ASP A 298 -7.73 -9.45 -19.61
CA ASP A 298 -8.37 -8.17 -19.27
C ASP A 298 -8.31 -7.98 -17.76
N ASP A 299 -7.38 -7.15 -17.28
CA ASP A 299 -7.00 -7.11 -15.87
C ASP A 299 -7.64 -5.96 -15.10
N SER A 300 -7.86 -6.19 -13.80
CA SER A 300 -8.38 -5.19 -12.87
C SER A 300 -7.36 -4.90 -11.77
N ILE A 301 -6.86 -3.67 -11.72
CA ILE A 301 -5.80 -3.27 -10.80
C ILE A 301 -6.28 -2.09 -9.94
N THR A 302 -6.11 -2.17 -8.63
CA THR A 302 -6.37 -1.08 -7.70
C THR A 302 -5.07 -0.68 -7.00
N GLY A 303 -4.72 0.60 -7.07
CA GLY A 303 -3.58 1.18 -6.36
C GLY A 303 -3.83 1.30 -4.85
N ASN A 304 -2.99 2.09 -4.19
CA ASN A 304 -3.15 2.48 -2.79
C ASN A 304 -2.78 3.96 -2.62
N SER A 305 -2.62 4.44 -1.38
CA SER A 305 -2.31 5.84 -1.13
C SER A 305 -0.87 6.26 -1.47
N ALA A 306 0.00 5.31 -1.79
CA ALA A 306 1.35 5.59 -2.27
C ALA A 306 1.33 5.96 -3.76
N ASN A 307 2.49 6.35 -4.29
CA ASN A 307 2.62 6.59 -5.73
C ASN A 307 2.85 5.25 -6.42
N ASN A 308 1.93 4.82 -7.28
CA ASN A 308 2.01 3.50 -7.89
C ASN A 308 2.53 3.52 -9.32
N ALA A 309 3.43 2.57 -9.66
CA ALA A 309 3.73 2.26 -11.06
C ALA A 309 2.93 1.01 -11.48
N ILE A 310 1.99 1.20 -12.41
CA ILE A 310 1.07 0.15 -12.84
C ILE A 310 1.27 -0.11 -14.34
N ASN A 311 1.51 -1.38 -14.68
CA ASN A 311 1.53 -1.86 -16.05
C ASN A 311 0.41 -2.88 -16.23
N GLY A 312 -0.62 -2.57 -17.04
CA GLY A 312 -1.72 -3.51 -17.28
C GLY A 312 -1.31 -4.75 -18.06
N GLY A 313 -0.22 -4.66 -18.84
CA GLY A 313 0.29 -5.77 -19.63
C GLY A 313 -0.32 -5.77 -21.04
N GLY A 314 -1.03 -6.82 -21.40
CA GLY A 314 -1.80 -6.84 -22.65
C GLY A 314 -3.21 -7.30 -22.37
N GLY A 315 -4.17 -6.91 -23.20
CA GLY A 315 -5.58 -7.11 -22.88
C GLY A 315 -6.28 -5.76 -22.89
N THR A 316 -7.45 -5.69 -22.28
CA THR A 316 -8.15 -4.44 -21.97
C THR A 316 -8.18 -4.25 -20.47
N ASP A 317 -7.27 -3.42 -19.97
CA ASP A 317 -6.95 -3.32 -18.55
C ASP A 317 -7.63 -2.11 -17.91
N SER A 318 -7.97 -2.25 -16.64
CA SER A 318 -8.70 -1.24 -15.87
C SER A 318 -8.00 -0.93 -14.55
N VAL A 319 -7.70 0.35 -14.32
CA VAL A 319 -7.21 0.83 -13.02
C VAL A 319 -8.33 1.51 -12.25
N ILE A 320 -8.51 1.13 -10.99
CA ILE A 320 -9.62 1.58 -10.13
C ILE A 320 -9.10 2.59 -9.10
N TYR A 321 -9.80 3.72 -9.02
CA TYR A 321 -9.60 4.80 -8.06
C TYR A 321 -10.83 4.96 -7.17
N THR A 322 -10.62 5.35 -5.92
CA THR A 322 -11.68 5.34 -4.90
C THR A 322 -12.56 6.59 -4.93
N GLY A 323 -12.10 7.68 -5.54
CA GLY A 323 -12.78 8.97 -5.65
C GLY A 323 -13.53 9.22 -6.94
N ASP A 324 -14.23 10.36 -6.99
CA ASP A 324 -14.84 10.89 -8.20
C ASP A 324 -13.78 11.45 -9.17
N GLN A 325 -14.00 11.32 -10.48
CA GLN A 325 -13.06 11.77 -11.53
C GLN A 325 -12.62 13.23 -11.36
N SER A 326 -13.50 14.12 -10.90
CA SER A 326 -13.17 15.55 -10.67
C SER A 326 -12.13 15.78 -9.57
N GLY A 327 -11.85 14.76 -8.75
CA GLY A 327 -10.80 14.78 -7.73
C GLY A 327 -9.43 14.36 -8.25
N TYR A 328 -9.28 14.11 -9.56
CA TYR A 328 -8.02 13.66 -10.15
C TYR A 328 -7.61 14.54 -11.32
N LEU A 329 -6.30 14.69 -11.49
CA LEU A 329 -5.69 15.17 -12.73
C LEU A 329 -5.20 13.96 -13.53
N VAL A 330 -5.61 13.86 -14.80
CA VAL A 330 -5.16 12.81 -15.71
C VAL A 330 -4.51 13.44 -16.93
N PHE A 331 -3.25 13.11 -17.22
CA PHE A 331 -2.47 13.70 -18.31
C PHE A 331 -1.44 12.73 -18.90
N THR A 332 -0.84 13.08 -20.03
CA THR A 332 0.24 12.28 -20.64
C THR A 332 1.59 12.69 -20.06
N GLY A 333 2.25 11.76 -19.38
CA GLY A 333 3.54 11.99 -18.75
C GLY A 333 4.69 12.14 -19.74
N SER A 334 5.85 12.55 -19.23
CA SER A 334 7.05 12.88 -20.02
C SER A 334 7.62 11.71 -20.86
N GLN A 335 7.32 10.46 -20.50
CA GLN A 335 7.74 9.26 -21.23
C GLN A 335 6.58 8.62 -22.03
N GLY A 336 5.43 9.31 -22.13
CA GLY A 336 4.25 8.84 -22.86
C GLY A 336 3.31 7.92 -22.07
N GLN A 337 3.62 7.65 -20.80
CA GLN A 337 2.71 6.97 -19.87
C GLN A 337 1.51 7.87 -19.50
N THR A 338 0.43 7.28 -19.01
CA THR A 338 -0.66 8.07 -18.41
C THR A 338 -0.33 8.35 -16.96
N MET A 339 -0.40 9.62 -16.55
CA MET A 339 -0.27 10.02 -15.16
C MET A 339 -1.67 10.27 -14.58
N VAL A 340 -1.93 9.74 -13.40
CA VAL A 340 -3.15 10.02 -12.62
C VAL A 340 -2.73 10.55 -11.25
N VAL A 341 -3.13 11.77 -10.93
CA VAL A 341 -2.74 12.42 -9.68
C VAL A 341 -3.98 12.71 -8.87
N ASP A 342 -4.05 12.12 -7.68
CA ASP A 342 -5.09 12.42 -6.72
C ASP A 342 -4.88 13.83 -6.12
N LEU A 343 -5.91 14.67 -6.22
CA LEU A 343 -5.91 16.01 -5.63
C LEU A 343 -6.32 15.98 -4.15
N THR A 344 -6.71 14.82 -3.62
CA THR A 344 -7.01 14.58 -2.21
C THR A 344 -5.86 13.82 -1.56
N ALA A 345 -5.17 14.47 -0.62
CA ALA A 345 -4.01 13.88 0.05
C ALA A 345 -4.34 12.56 0.76
N GLY A 346 -3.48 11.55 0.55
CA GLY A 346 -3.51 10.27 1.27
C GLY A 346 -4.58 9.27 0.82
N ARG A 347 -5.24 9.50 -0.32
CA ARG A 347 -6.25 8.57 -0.86
C ARG A 347 -5.66 7.62 -1.91
N ASP A 348 -5.33 8.09 -3.12
CA ASP A 348 -4.80 7.23 -4.20
C ASP A 348 -3.47 7.73 -4.82
N GLY A 349 -2.77 8.67 -4.18
CA GLY A 349 -1.40 9.05 -4.58
C GLY A 349 -1.23 9.64 -5.99
N LYS A 350 -0.01 9.51 -6.53
CA LYS A 350 0.38 9.91 -7.89
C LYS A 350 0.85 8.66 -8.66
N ASP A 351 0.04 8.25 -9.62
CA ASP A 351 0.22 6.99 -10.32
C ASP A 351 0.71 7.18 -11.75
N SER A 352 1.57 6.27 -12.18
CA SER A 352 2.12 6.17 -13.53
C SER A 352 1.63 4.87 -14.17
N LEU A 353 0.83 4.99 -15.23
CA LEU A 353 0.15 3.87 -15.88
C LEU A 353 0.68 3.62 -17.29
N THR A 354 0.98 2.36 -17.58
CA THR A 354 1.36 1.88 -18.91
C THR A 354 0.49 0.69 -19.31
N ASN A 355 0.15 0.60 -20.60
CA ASN A 355 -0.76 -0.44 -21.12
C ASN A 355 -2.06 -0.55 -20.30
N VAL A 356 -2.76 0.58 -20.15
CA VAL A 356 -4.05 0.65 -19.45
C VAL A 356 -5.05 1.35 -20.36
N GLU A 357 -6.19 0.72 -20.60
CA GLU A 357 -7.22 1.24 -21.49
C GLU A 357 -8.28 2.04 -20.74
N ASN A 358 -8.58 1.66 -19.49
CA ASN A 358 -9.70 2.23 -18.72
C ASN A 358 -9.28 2.68 -17.31
N LEU A 359 -9.85 3.80 -16.88
CA LEU A 359 -9.81 4.28 -15.50
C LEU A 359 -11.22 4.21 -14.91
N THR A 360 -11.35 3.69 -13.69
CA THR A 360 -12.64 3.60 -12.99
C THR A 360 -12.62 4.53 -11.78
N PHE A 361 -13.53 5.50 -11.75
CA PHE A 361 -13.69 6.47 -10.67
C PHE A 361 -15.05 6.28 -10.03
N ASN A 362 -15.10 5.99 -8.72
CA ASN A 362 -16.35 5.75 -7.99
C ASN A 362 -17.32 4.80 -8.72
N GLY A 363 -16.76 3.70 -9.26
CA GLY A 363 -17.48 2.68 -10.02
C GLY A 363 -17.90 3.07 -11.44
N GLN A 364 -17.53 4.25 -11.95
CA GLN A 364 -17.75 4.65 -13.34
C GLN A 364 -16.47 4.54 -14.15
N SER A 365 -16.48 3.72 -15.20
CA SER A 365 -15.33 3.52 -16.09
C SER A 365 -15.33 4.50 -17.26
N VAL A 366 -14.16 5.05 -17.55
CA VAL A 366 -13.87 5.94 -18.68
C VAL A 366 -12.59 5.48 -19.37
N SER A 367 -12.52 5.58 -20.70
CA SER A 367 -11.27 5.25 -21.40
C SER A 367 -10.18 6.26 -21.04
N VAL A 368 -8.93 5.82 -20.96
CA VAL A 368 -7.77 6.69 -20.71
C VAL A 368 -7.74 7.87 -21.69
N SER A 369 -8.03 7.63 -22.97
CA SER A 369 -8.08 8.68 -24.00
C SER A 369 -9.16 9.74 -23.80
N THR A 370 -10.20 9.43 -23.03
CA THR A 370 -11.27 10.38 -22.68
C THR A 370 -11.03 11.02 -21.32
N ALA A 371 -10.40 10.28 -20.40
CA ALA A 371 -10.07 10.75 -19.05
C ALA A 371 -8.87 11.72 -19.06
N ALA A 372 -7.86 11.43 -19.89
CA ALA A 372 -6.72 12.30 -20.12
C ALA A 372 -7.18 13.54 -20.86
N VAL A 373 -7.52 14.57 -20.09
CA VAL A 373 -7.79 15.91 -20.60
C VAL A 373 -6.58 16.74 -20.22
N GLU A 374 -5.62 16.84 -21.14
CA GLU A 374 -4.67 17.95 -21.08
C GLU A 374 -5.49 19.24 -20.97
N PRO A 375 -5.16 20.17 -20.06
CA PRO A 375 -5.93 21.38 -19.92
C PRO A 375 -5.95 22.11 -21.26
N VAL A 376 -7.13 22.11 -21.87
CA VAL A 376 -7.37 22.77 -23.15
C VAL A 376 -7.49 24.25 -22.86
N ASP A 377 -6.83 25.08 -23.67
CA ASP A 377 -7.09 26.51 -23.71
C ASP A 377 -8.57 26.72 -24.10
N ALA A 378 -9.42 26.80 -23.07
CA ALA A 378 -10.87 26.70 -23.19
C ALA A 378 -11.51 28.02 -23.62
N ASP A 379 -10.84 29.14 -23.36
CA ASP A 379 -11.28 30.50 -23.64
C ASP A 379 -10.57 31.11 -24.87
N GLY A 380 -9.52 30.46 -25.38
CA GLY A 380 -8.75 30.89 -26.55
C GLY A 380 -7.84 32.08 -26.25
N SER A 381 -7.55 32.34 -24.97
CA SER A 381 -6.63 33.37 -24.51
C SER A 381 -5.21 32.78 -24.53
N ALA A 382 -4.24 33.55 -25.03
CA ALA A 382 -2.97 32.97 -25.46
C ALA A 382 -2.21 32.32 -24.28
N TYR A 383 -1.97 31.00 -24.33
CA TYR A 383 -1.10 30.27 -23.38
C TYR A 383 -1.48 30.39 -21.88
N GLN A 384 -2.05 29.31 -21.35
CA GLN A 384 -2.30 29.12 -19.92
C GLN A 384 -1.02 29.20 -19.07
N VAL A 385 -1.09 29.90 -17.94
CA VAL A 385 -0.01 29.99 -16.94
C VAL A 385 -0.35 29.09 -15.75
N TYR A 386 0.30 27.95 -15.70
CA TYR A 386 0.16 26.94 -14.67
C TYR A 386 0.85 27.36 -13.38
N ARG A 387 0.17 27.18 -12.24
CA ARG A 387 0.67 27.53 -10.91
C ARG A 387 0.93 26.31 -10.06
N PHE A 388 2.01 26.36 -9.31
CA PHE A 388 2.39 25.37 -8.32
C PHE A 388 2.69 26.04 -6.99
N TYR A 389 2.17 25.47 -5.91
CA TYR A 389 2.53 25.85 -4.55
C TYR A 389 3.73 25.01 -4.07
N ASN A 390 4.83 25.69 -3.74
CA ASN A 390 5.98 25.04 -3.14
C ASN A 390 5.75 24.89 -1.63
N THR A 391 5.50 23.65 -1.20
CA THR A 391 5.18 23.30 0.19
C THR A 391 6.36 23.48 1.15
N GLU A 392 7.59 23.45 0.65
CA GLU A 392 8.81 23.64 1.44
C GLU A 392 9.10 25.11 1.73
N THR A 393 8.91 25.98 0.73
CA THR A 393 9.27 27.40 0.81
C THR A 393 8.08 28.32 1.06
N GLY A 394 6.85 27.86 0.80
CA GLY A 394 5.64 28.68 0.81
C GLY A 394 5.56 29.68 -0.36
N SER A 395 6.32 29.43 -1.43
CA SER A 395 6.36 30.26 -2.64
C SER A 395 5.59 29.62 -3.80
N HIS A 396 5.45 30.34 -4.92
CA HIS A 396 4.80 29.80 -6.12
C HIS A 396 5.76 29.71 -7.30
N PHE A 397 5.57 28.68 -8.10
CA PHE A 397 6.22 28.48 -9.39
C PHE A 397 5.17 28.57 -10.50
N PHE A 398 5.52 29.26 -11.58
CA PHE A 398 4.67 29.51 -12.75
C PHE A 398 5.35 29.08 -14.04
N THR A 399 4.59 28.45 -14.93
CA THR A 399 5.05 28.06 -16.27
C THR A 399 3.91 28.01 -17.28
N THR A 400 4.20 28.35 -18.55
CA THR A 400 3.31 28.11 -19.70
C THR A 400 3.66 26.81 -20.43
N SER A 401 4.81 26.20 -20.11
CA SER A 401 5.27 24.99 -20.76
C SER A 401 4.53 23.79 -20.18
N LEU A 402 3.65 23.20 -20.99
CA LEU A 402 3.00 21.91 -20.68
C LEU A 402 4.04 20.84 -20.32
N ALA A 403 5.17 20.78 -21.02
CA ALA A 403 6.25 19.83 -20.73
C ALA A 403 6.92 20.08 -19.37
N GLU A 404 7.13 21.35 -19.00
CA GLU A 404 7.69 21.70 -17.68
C GLU A 404 6.67 21.40 -16.58
N ARG A 405 5.40 21.74 -16.77
CA ARG A 405 4.30 21.42 -15.86
C ARG A 405 4.23 19.92 -15.59
N ASN A 406 4.21 19.08 -16.64
CA ASN A 406 4.16 17.61 -16.48
C ASN A 406 5.40 17.09 -15.74
N SER A 407 6.59 17.58 -16.11
CA SER A 407 7.85 17.21 -15.43
C SER A 407 7.87 17.59 -13.95
N VAL A 408 7.33 18.75 -13.58
CA VAL A 408 7.24 19.19 -12.18
C VAL A 408 6.29 18.30 -11.39
N ILE A 409 5.09 18.01 -11.93
CA ILE A 409 4.12 17.12 -11.28
C ILE A 409 4.72 15.72 -11.07
N GLU A 410 5.41 15.20 -12.08
CA GLU A 410 6.02 13.88 -12.05
C GLU A 410 7.17 13.77 -11.04
N ASN A 411 8.07 14.76 -11.01
CA ASN A 411 9.38 14.58 -10.41
C ASN A 411 9.62 15.39 -9.13
N LEU A 412 8.75 16.36 -8.80
CA LEU A 412 8.98 17.30 -7.70
C LEU A 412 7.83 17.29 -6.69
N ASP A 413 7.86 16.34 -5.75
CA ASP A 413 6.81 16.18 -4.72
C ASP A 413 6.63 17.41 -3.81
N GLY A 414 7.64 18.27 -3.71
CA GLY A 414 7.56 19.55 -2.98
C GLY A 414 6.69 20.62 -3.66
N LEU A 415 6.29 20.43 -4.92
CA LEU A 415 5.49 21.36 -5.71
C LEU A 415 4.09 20.80 -5.99
N SER A 416 3.09 21.30 -5.27
CA SER A 416 1.68 20.94 -5.49
C SER A 416 1.11 21.72 -6.66
N TYR A 417 0.54 21.03 -7.64
CA TYR A 417 -0.12 21.68 -8.77
C TYR A 417 -1.46 22.31 -8.35
N GLU A 418 -1.68 23.57 -8.72
CA GLU A 418 -2.89 24.32 -8.35
C GLU A 418 -3.77 24.68 -9.56
N GLY A 419 -3.44 24.18 -10.74
CA GLY A 419 -4.22 24.42 -11.96
C GLY A 419 -3.72 25.60 -12.80
N ASN A 420 -4.60 26.08 -13.68
CA ASN A 420 -4.40 27.31 -14.43
C ASN A 420 -4.71 28.51 -13.53
N ALA A 421 -3.74 29.41 -13.34
CA ALA A 421 -3.94 30.57 -12.47
C ALA A 421 -4.46 31.80 -13.23
N PHE A 422 -4.02 31.98 -14.47
CA PHE A 422 -4.36 33.06 -15.39
C PHE A 422 -3.74 32.77 -16.75
N ASP A 423 -4.16 33.49 -17.77
CA ASP A 423 -3.69 33.30 -19.14
C ASP A 423 -2.90 34.50 -19.65
N SER A 424 -1.98 34.26 -20.58
CA SER A 424 -1.28 35.36 -21.23
C SER A 424 -2.21 36.07 -22.22
N ASN A 425 -2.46 37.35 -22.02
CA ASN A 425 -3.38 38.11 -22.88
C ASN A 425 -2.75 38.60 -24.20
N VAL A 426 -1.47 38.28 -24.42
CA VAL A 426 -0.64 38.80 -25.53
C VAL A 426 0.38 37.75 -25.99
N THR A 427 1.07 38.01 -27.10
CA THR A 427 2.21 37.21 -27.57
C THR A 427 3.50 38.03 -27.55
N ASP A 428 4.60 37.45 -28.05
CA ASP A 428 5.86 38.15 -28.27
C ASP A 428 5.76 39.35 -29.24
N VAL A 429 4.69 39.40 -30.06
CA VAL A 429 4.47 40.46 -31.05
C VAL A 429 3.95 41.76 -30.42
N ASN A 430 3.05 41.66 -29.44
CA ASN A 430 2.32 42.79 -28.86
C ASN A 430 2.40 42.87 -27.32
N GLY A 431 3.10 41.93 -26.69
CA GLY A 431 3.28 41.83 -25.25
C GLY A 431 4.66 42.25 -24.75
N THR A 432 4.78 42.28 -23.44
CA THR A 432 6.05 42.48 -22.73
C THR A 432 6.51 41.15 -22.13
N ALA A 433 7.80 40.84 -22.27
CA ALA A 433 8.37 39.62 -21.73
C ALA A 433 8.35 39.62 -20.20
N VAL A 434 7.85 38.53 -19.60
CA VAL A 434 7.98 38.25 -18.16
C VAL A 434 9.23 37.39 -17.97
N PHE A 435 10.27 37.99 -17.40
CA PHE A 435 11.52 37.31 -17.07
C PHE A 435 11.36 36.47 -15.81
N ARG A 436 11.88 35.23 -15.82
CA ARG A 436 11.90 34.32 -14.67
C ARG A 436 13.33 34.13 -14.18
N PHE A 437 13.49 34.18 -12.87
CA PHE A 437 14.76 33.93 -12.20
C PHE A 437 14.59 32.92 -11.06
N TYR A 438 15.52 31.99 -10.94
CA TYR A 438 15.58 31.04 -9.84
C TYR A 438 16.61 31.45 -8.80
N ASN A 439 16.20 31.62 -7.55
CA ASN A 439 17.12 31.94 -6.46
C ASN A 439 17.72 30.66 -5.87
N THR A 440 18.98 30.39 -6.24
CA THR A 440 19.74 29.21 -5.81
C THR A 440 20.01 29.13 -4.30
N SER A 441 19.80 30.23 -3.55
CA SER A 441 20.04 30.26 -2.10
C SER A 441 18.84 29.81 -1.26
N ASN A 442 17.61 29.93 -1.78
CA ASN A 442 16.40 29.63 -1.02
C ASN A 442 15.31 28.89 -1.83
N GLY A 443 15.57 28.56 -3.11
CA GLY A 443 14.69 27.73 -3.92
C GLY A 443 13.44 28.45 -4.47
N VAL A 444 13.35 29.78 -4.35
CA VAL A 444 12.16 30.53 -4.81
C VAL A 444 12.37 31.14 -6.20
N HIS A 445 11.28 31.30 -6.95
CA HIS A 445 11.29 31.96 -8.25
C HIS A 445 10.87 33.44 -8.14
N PHE A 446 11.40 34.25 -9.05
CA PHE A 446 11.07 35.66 -9.19
C PHE A 446 10.65 35.98 -10.63
N TYR A 447 9.64 36.84 -10.78
CA TYR A 447 9.03 37.19 -12.07
C TYR A 447 8.92 38.71 -12.23
N THR A 448 9.30 39.23 -13.40
CA THR A 448 9.18 40.66 -13.71
C THR A 448 9.03 40.97 -15.19
N VAL A 449 8.20 41.97 -15.51
CA VAL A 449 8.15 42.61 -16.85
C VAL A 449 9.15 43.75 -17.02
N SER A 450 9.79 44.20 -15.93
CA SER A 450 10.72 45.32 -15.95
C SER A 450 12.09 44.87 -16.45
N ALA A 451 12.44 45.32 -17.67
CA ALA A 451 13.76 45.05 -18.25
C ALA A 451 14.91 45.61 -17.38
N ASP A 452 14.68 46.75 -16.71
CA ASP A 452 15.65 47.35 -15.80
C ASP A 452 15.82 46.53 -14.51
N GLU A 453 14.72 45.98 -13.95
CA GLU A 453 14.78 45.08 -12.79
C GLU A 453 15.51 43.79 -13.14
N ALA A 454 15.18 43.20 -14.29
CA ALA A 454 15.86 42.02 -14.82
C ALA A 454 17.36 42.27 -15.06
N ALA A 455 17.73 43.44 -15.62
CA ALA A 455 19.14 43.82 -15.79
C ALA A 455 19.87 44.01 -14.45
N SER A 456 19.21 44.63 -13.47
CA SER A 456 19.75 44.80 -12.12
C SER A 456 20.00 43.46 -11.42
N ILE A 457 19.07 42.51 -11.52
CA ILE A 457 19.21 41.16 -10.94
C ILE A 457 20.44 40.46 -11.55
N ARG A 458 20.54 40.42 -12.89
CA ARG A 458 21.69 39.82 -13.60
C ARG A 458 23.03 40.43 -13.20
N GLN A 459 23.06 41.72 -12.94
CA GLN A 459 24.29 42.44 -12.63
C GLN A 459 24.69 42.31 -11.15
N ASN A 460 23.71 42.37 -10.25
CA ASN A 460 23.94 42.65 -8.83
C ASN A 460 23.64 41.46 -7.91
N LEU A 461 22.87 40.46 -8.36
CA LEU A 461 22.42 39.36 -7.50
C LEU A 461 22.92 38.01 -8.02
N SER A 462 24.13 37.61 -7.59
CA SER A 462 24.79 36.38 -8.05
C SER A 462 24.09 35.07 -7.66
N ASN A 463 23.17 35.12 -6.69
CA ASN A 463 22.38 33.97 -6.26
C ASN A 463 21.15 33.70 -7.14
N PHE A 464 20.80 34.64 -8.03
CA PHE A 464 19.72 34.45 -8.99
C PHE A 464 20.27 33.95 -10.32
N GLN A 465 19.76 32.79 -10.75
CA GLN A 465 19.96 32.26 -12.08
C GLN A 465 18.87 32.79 -13.01
N ASP A 466 19.26 33.41 -14.12
CA ASP A 466 18.33 33.81 -15.17
C ASP A 466 17.86 32.58 -15.96
N GLU A 467 16.56 32.36 -15.98
CA GLU A 467 15.92 31.25 -16.70
C GLU A 467 15.25 31.72 -18.00
N GLY A 468 15.37 33.01 -18.34
CA GLY A 468 14.84 33.59 -19.56
C GLY A 468 13.41 34.09 -19.44
N ILE A 469 12.68 34.01 -20.55
CA ILE A 469 11.29 34.49 -20.65
C ILE A 469 10.36 33.33 -20.29
N ALA A 470 9.53 33.50 -19.25
CA ALA A 470 8.53 32.50 -18.88
C ALA A 470 7.25 32.60 -19.71
N TYR A 471 6.80 33.82 -19.98
CA TYR A 471 5.62 34.13 -20.80
C TYR A 471 5.60 35.63 -21.15
N TYR A 472 4.56 36.05 -21.87
CA TYR A 472 4.32 37.45 -22.20
C TYR A 472 3.10 37.97 -21.44
N ALA A 473 3.09 39.25 -21.11
CA ALA A 473 1.97 39.91 -20.44
C ALA A 473 1.87 41.36 -20.88
N SER A 474 0.74 42.00 -20.66
CA SER A 474 0.59 43.42 -20.95
C SER A 474 1.18 44.26 -19.82
N ALA A 475 2.08 45.20 -20.16
CA ALA A 475 2.69 46.08 -19.15
C ALA A 475 1.69 47.08 -18.56
N ASP A 476 0.60 47.34 -19.27
CA ASP A 476 -0.51 48.21 -18.87
C ASP A 476 -1.87 47.63 -19.31
N ASP A 477 -2.94 48.38 -19.05
CA ASP A 477 -4.32 48.00 -19.35
C ASP A 477 -4.72 48.18 -20.83
N SER A 478 -3.79 48.60 -21.71
CA SER A 478 -4.10 48.96 -23.10
C SER A 478 -4.59 47.79 -23.96
N ASN A 479 -4.24 46.56 -23.59
CA ASN A 479 -4.69 45.33 -24.26
C ASN A 479 -5.90 44.66 -23.56
N GLY A 480 -6.58 45.36 -22.66
CA GLY A 480 -7.83 44.87 -22.05
C GLY A 480 -7.67 43.74 -21.02
N GLY A 481 -6.45 43.48 -20.53
CA GLY A 481 -6.18 42.46 -19.52
C GLY A 481 -6.61 42.87 -18.10
N THR A 482 -6.69 41.88 -17.22
CA THR A 482 -6.93 42.00 -15.78
C THR A 482 -5.62 42.22 -15.02
N ALA A 483 -5.65 43.09 -14.01
CA ALA A 483 -4.47 43.38 -13.20
C ALA A 483 -4.00 42.14 -12.40
N LEU A 484 -2.73 41.79 -12.54
CA LEU A 484 -2.03 40.84 -11.68
C LEU A 484 -1.33 41.58 -10.55
N PHE A 485 -1.76 41.34 -9.32
CA PHE A 485 -1.24 41.98 -8.12
C PHE A 485 0.01 41.27 -7.61
N ARG A 486 1.05 42.03 -7.25
CA ARG A 486 2.31 41.49 -6.71
C ARG A 486 2.50 41.86 -5.25
N PHE A 487 2.99 40.89 -4.48
CA PHE A 487 3.34 41.05 -3.08
C PHE A 487 4.74 40.51 -2.82
N PHE A 488 5.51 41.20 -1.98
CA PHE A 488 6.78 40.71 -1.46
C PHE A 488 6.58 40.06 -0.08
N ASN A 489 6.94 38.79 0.06
CA ASN A 489 6.92 38.08 1.33
C ASN A 489 8.21 38.37 2.11
N THR A 490 8.10 39.16 3.17
CA THR A 490 9.26 39.55 4.00
C THR A 490 9.84 38.42 4.84
N SER A 491 9.12 37.31 5.00
CA SER A 491 9.56 36.16 5.80
C SER A 491 10.51 35.24 5.04
N ASN A 492 10.28 35.02 3.74
CA ASN A 492 11.08 34.08 2.93
C ASN A 492 11.72 34.71 1.68
N GLY A 493 11.45 35.99 1.40
CA GLY A 493 11.99 36.72 0.25
C GLY A 493 11.34 36.35 -1.09
N SER A 494 10.25 35.58 -1.09
CA SER A 494 9.49 35.24 -2.30
C SER A 494 8.52 36.34 -2.71
N HIS A 495 7.97 36.21 -3.92
CA HIS A 495 6.85 37.03 -4.36
C HIS A 495 5.60 36.18 -4.55
N PHE A 496 4.45 36.77 -4.26
CA PHE A 496 3.14 36.19 -4.49
C PHE A 496 2.39 37.01 -5.54
N PHE A 497 1.67 36.32 -6.43
CA PHE A 497 0.93 36.91 -7.54
C PHE A 497 -0.51 36.42 -7.53
N THR A 498 -1.48 37.33 -7.70
CA THR A 498 -2.90 36.98 -7.82
C THR A 498 -3.67 37.94 -8.71
N VAL A 499 -4.63 37.42 -9.47
CA VAL A 499 -5.63 38.20 -10.22
C VAL A 499 -6.88 38.49 -9.36
N SER A 500 -7.03 37.81 -8.22
CA SER A 500 -8.20 37.93 -7.36
C SER A 500 -8.09 39.17 -6.47
N GLU A 501 -8.95 40.15 -6.69
CA GLU A 501 -9.05 41.33 -5.83
C GLU A 501 -9.42 40.95 -4.39
N THR A 502 -10.23 39.91 -4.21
CA THR A 502 -10.61 39.42 -2.87
C THR A 502 -9.41 38.79 -2.16
N GLU A 503 -8.59 38.00 -2.86
CA GLU A 503 -7.37 37.42 -2.30
C GLU A 503 -6.36 38.52 -1.96
N ARG A 504 -6.16 39.49 -2.85
CA ARG A 504 -5.36 40.70 -2.61
C ARG A 504 -5.80 41.39 -1.32
N ASP A 505 -7.09 41.72 -1.19
CA ASP A 505 -7.62 42.48 -0.05
C ASP A 505 -7.49 41.68 1.26
N ASN A 506 -7.72 40.36 1.20
CA ASN A 506 -7.53 39.47 2.35
C ASN A 506 -6.07 39.40 2.79
N ILE A 507 -5.11 39.27 1.87
CA ILE A 507 -3.67 39.26 2.19
C ILE A 507 -3.27 40.58 2.85
N ILE A 508 -3.68 41.72 2.29
CA ILE A 508 -3.41 43.05 2.87
C ILE A 508 -3.98 43.17 4.28
N ALA A 509 -5.20 42.67 4.51
CA ALA A 509 -5.88 42.80 5.78
C ALA A 509 -5.38 41.84 6.87
N THR A 510 -4.89 40.64 6.48
CA THR A 510 -4.69 39.54 7.43
C THR A 510 -3.24 39.05 7.52
N LEU A 511 -2.41 39.23 6.49
CA LEU A 511 -1.06 38.67 6.42
C LEU A 511 0.02 39.75 6.45
N GLY A 512 0.33 40.27 7.65
CA GLY A 512 1.26 41.38 7.85
C GLY A 512 2.73 41.15 7.46
N HIS A 513 3.10 39.95 6.99
CA HIS A 513 4.43 39.66 6.43
C HIS A 513 4.49 39.83 4.91
N TYR A 514 3.37 40.09 4.24
CA TYR A 514 3.33 40.46 2.83
C TYR A 514 3.26 41.97 2.66
N ASN A 515 4.18 42.52 1.87
CA ASN A 515 4.14 43.90 1.41
C ASN A 515 3.47 43.97 0.04
N TYR A 516 2.38 44.71 -0.07
CA TYR A 516 1.74 44.94 -1.37
C TYR A 516 2.59 45.89 -2.23
N GLU A 517 2.94 45.47 -3.44
CA GLU A 517 3.80 46.22 -4.37
C GLU A 517 3.04 46.82 -5.55
N GLY A 518 1.73 46.61 -5.63
CA GLY A 518 0.87 47.15 -6.69
C GLY A 518 0.53 46.14 -7.78
N VAL A 519 0.18 46.65 -8.95
CA VAL A 519 -0.04 45.86 -10.17
C VAL A 519 1.32 45.59 -10.80
N ALA A 520 1.65 44.33 -11.02
CA ALA A 520 2.89 43.96 -11.71
C ALA A 520 2.75 44.08 -13.23
N PHE A 521 1.66 43.53 -13.77
CA PHE A 521 1.30 43.52 -15.20
C PHE A 521 -0.14 43.03 -15.35
N TYR A 522 -0.63 42.94 -16.59
CA TYR A 522 -2.01 42.57 -16.91
C TYR A 522 -2.06 41.27 -17.72
N VAL A 523 -3.01 40.40 -17.38
CA VAL A 523 -3.20 39.02 -17.85
C VAL A 523 -4.69 38.72 -18.09
N ASP A 524 -5.05 37.65 -18.77
CA ASP A 524 -6.45 37.22 -18.89
C ASP A 524 -6.84 36.26 -17.75
N LEU A 525 -8.14 36.17 -17.46
CA LEU A 525 -8.66 35.29 -16.41
C LEU A 525 -8.82 33.86 -16.95
N ALA A 526 -8.31 32.90 -16.18
CA ALA A 526 -8.38 31.45 -16.43
C ALA A 526 -9.79 30.85 -16.40
#